data_AF-A0A3Q7IAZ6-F1
#
_entry.id   AF-A0A3Q7IAZ6-F1
#
_cell.length_a   1.000
_cell.length_b   1.000
_cell.length_c   1.000
_cell.angle_alpha   90.00
_cell.angle_beta   90.00
_cell.angle_gamma   90.00
#
_symmetry.space_group_name_H-M   'P 1'
#
loop_
_entity.id
_entity.type
_entity.pdbx_description
1 polymer ?
#
loop_
_entity_poly.entity_id
_entity_poly.type
_entity_poly.pdbx_seq_one_letter_code
_entity_poly.pdbx_strand_id
1 'polypeptide(L)' 'MLSLGVNMILNEILKLYPSGYFINRVVTKDTKLGDLCLPSGMHFLLGTILLHNDIEIWEDDAMDFQS' A
#
# COMPACT_ATOMS: atom_id res chain seq x y z
N MET A 1 -14.27 -23.88 -6.47
CA MET A 1 -15.34 -23.10 -5.80
C MET A 1 -14.94 -22.68 -4.38
N LEU A 2 -14.39 -23.56 -3.53
CA LEU A 2 -13.90 -23.21 -2.18
C LEU A 2 -12.64 -22.30 -2.13
N SER A 3 -11.84 -22.24 -3.20
CA SER A 3 -10.58 -21.48 -3.22
C SER A 3 -10.75 -19.97 -3.36
N LEU A 4 -11.87 -19.48 -3.91
CA LEU A 4 -12.09 -18.04 -4.07
C LEU A 4 -12.31 -17.35 -2.72
N GLY A 5 -13.10 -17.96 -1.81
CA GLY A 5 -13.38 -17.38 -0.50
C GLY A 5 -12.15 -17.29 0.41
N VAL A 6 -11.25 -18.27 0.35
CA VAL A 6 -10.00 -18.24 1.14
C VAL A 6 -9.07 -17.12 0.67
N ASN A 7 -8.98 -16.91 -0.65
CA ASN A 7 -8.16 -15.82 -1.20
C ASN A 7 -8.72 -14.44 -0.85
N MET A 8 -10.04 -14.26 -0.86
CA MET A 8 -10.67 -13.00 -0.45
C MET A 8 -10.37 -12.66 1.01
N ILE A 9 -10.56 -13.63 1.91
CA ILE A 9 -10.24 -13.48 3.34
C ILE A 9 -8.75 -13.14 3.55
N LEU A 10 -7.85 -13.84 2.85
CA LEU A 10 -6.41 -13.57 2.96
C LEU A 10 -6.04 -12.16 2.48
N ASN A 11 -6.63 -11.70 1.38
CA ASN A 11 -6.37 -10.38 0.83
C ASN A 11 -6.86 -9.27 1.77
N GLU A 12 -8.03 -9.42 2.36
CA GLU A 12 -8.55 -8.46 3.34
C GLU A 12 -7.69 -8.39 4.61
N ILE A 13 -7.21 -9.54 5.08
CA ILE A 13 -6.27 -9.58 6.20
C ILE A 13 -4.98 -8.84 5.83
N LEU A 14 -4.45 -9.02 4.62
CA LEU A 14 -3.24 -8.33 4.18
C LEU A 14 -3.46 -6.83 3.90
N LYS A 15 -4.69 -6.41 3.56
CA LYS A 15 -5.08 -5.00 3.44
C LYS A 15 -5.00 -4.32 4.81
N LEU A 16 -5.71 -4.88 5.80
CA LEU A 16 -5.82 -4.34 7.16
C LEU A 16 -4.55 -4.55 8.01
N TYR A 17 -3.88 -5.69 7.83
CA TYR A 17 -2.71 -6.13 8.59
C TYR A 17 -1.59 -6.61 7.65
N PRO A 18 -1.00 -5.70 6.85
CA PRO A 18 0.05 -6.06 5.93
C PRO A 18 1.28 -6.59 6.68
N SER A 19 1.86 -7.68 6.17
CA SER A 19 3.11 -8.25 6.70
C SER A 19 4.28 -7.25 6.66
N GLY A 20 4.30 -6.38 5.63
CA GLY A 20 5.22 -5.26 5.50
C GLY A 20 4.49 -3.93 5.48
N TYR A 21 4.67 -3.12 6.53
CA TYR A 21 4.01 -1.82 6.68
C TYR A 21 4.73 -0.68 5.93
N PHE A 22 6.01 -0.86 5.58
CA PHE A 22 6.77 0.05 4.72
C PHE A 22 7.58 -0.69 3.65
N ILE A 23 7.72 -0.05 2.48
CA ILE A 23 8.69 -0.43 1.45
C ILE A 23 9.72 0.68 1.33
N ASN A 24 11.00 0.36 1.55
CA ASN A 24 12.10 1.30 1.34
C ASN A 24 12.64 1.20 -0.08
N ARG A 25 12.77 2.33 -0.76
CA ARG A 25 13.43 2.47 -2.06
C ARG A 25 14.52 3.52 -1.97
N VAL A 26 15.58 3.37 -2.77
CA VAL A 26 16.56 4.43 -3.01
C VAL A 26 16.27 4.99 -4.39
N VAL A 27 16.12 6.31 -4.48
CA VAL A 27 15.95 7.02 -5.75
C VAL A 27 17.29 6.98 -6.48
N THR A 28 17.37 6.31 -7.63
CA THR A 28 18.65 6.06 -8.34
C THR A 28 19.06 7.19 -9.29
N LYS A 29 18.13 8.09 -9.59
CA LYS A 29 18.31 9.28 -10.41
C LYS A 29 17.24 10.30 -10.03
N ASP A 30 17.52 11.58 -10.26
CA ASP A 30 16.53 12.64 -10.02
C ASP A 30 15.20 12.29 -10.71
N THR A 31 14.12 12.25 -9.92
CA THR A 31 12.83 11.71 -10.34
C THR A 31 11.70 12.66 -9.94
N LYS A 32 10.85 13.01 -10.90
CA LYS A 32 9.62 13.76 -10.62
C LYS A 32 8.52 12.80 -10.17
N LEU A 33 7.91 13.07 -9.02
CA LEU A 33 6.79 12.32 -8.45
C LEU A 33 5.65 13.29 -8.13
N GLY A 34 4.60 13.30 -8.96
CA GLY A 34 3.58 14.36 -8.90
C GLY A 34 4.24 15.72 -9.11
N ASP A 35 4.03 16.64 -8.17
CA ASP A 35 4.65 17.97 -8.16
C ASP A 35 6.00 18.02 -7.41
N LEU A 36 6.46 16.89 -6.86
CA LEU A 36 7.73 16.79 -6.14
C LEU A 36 8.88 16.41 -7.07
N CYS A 37 10.07 16.97 -6.83
CA CYS A 37 11.32 16.51 -7.43
C CYS A 37 12.15 15.80 -6.36
N LEU A 38 12.33 14.49 -6.52
CA LEU A 38 13.09 13.63 -5.62
C LEU A 38 14.54 13.51 -6.12
N PRO A 39 15.54 13.92 -5.32
CA PRO A 39 16.94 13.80 -5.71
C PRO A 39 17.44 12.35 -5.72
N SER A 40 18.42 12.06 -6.57
CA SER A 40 19.17 10.81 -6.53
C SER A 40 19.85 10.60 -5.16
N GLY A 41 19.89 9.35 -4.71
CA GLY A 41 20.46 8.93 -3.43
C GLY A 41 19.51 9.06 -2.24
N MET A 42 18.34 9.67 -2.39
CA MET A 42 17.35 9.79 -1.32
C MET A 42 16.65 8.44 -1.03
N HIS A 43 16.41 8.16 0.25
CA HIS A 43 15.50 7.10 0.68
C HIS A 43 14.05 7.56 0.57
N PHE A 44 13.25 6.78 -0.13
CA PHE A 44 11.81 6.94 -0.26
C PHE A 44 11.12 5.79 0.47
N LEU A 45 10.45 6.12 1.58
CA LEU A 45 9.72 5.17 2.41
C LEU A 45 8.25 5.21 2.03
N LEU A 46 7.77 4.16 1.35
CA LEU A 46 6.37 4.04 0.98
C LEU A 46 5.59 3.34 2.09
N GLY A 47 4.67 4.04 2.73
CA GLY A 47 3.77 3.49 3.76
C GLY A 47 2.66 2.66 3.17
N THR A 48 2.91 1.37 2.92
CA THR A 48 1.92 0.45 2.36
C THR A 48 0.65 0.39 3.21
N ILE A 49 0.78 0.43 4.54
CA ILE A 49 -0.38 0.50 5.44
C ILE A 49 -1.20 1.79 5.28
N LEU A 50 -0.55 2.92 4.96
CA LEU A 50 -1.25 4.18 4.74
C LEU A 50 -2.04 4.12 3.43
N LEU A 51 -1.45 3.56 2.36
CA LEU A 51 -2.15 3.37 1.08
C LEU A 51 -3.31 2.36 1.18
N HIS A 52 -3.20 1.33 2.00
CA HIS A 52 -4.27 0.34 2.17
C HIS A 52 -5.46 0.87 2.97
N ASN A 53 -5.24 1.90 3.81
CA ASN A 53 -6.29 2.53 4.64
C ASN A 53 -6.77 3.87 4.05
N ASP A 54 -6.33 4.22 2.84
CA ASP A 54 -6.67 5.48 2.19
C ASP A 54 -8.09 5.42 1.61
N ILE A 55 -9.01 6.18 2.20
CA ILE A 55 -10.42 6.22 1.81
C ILE A 55 -10.65 6.85 0.43
N GLU A 56 -9.71 7.64 -0.09
CA GLU A 56 -9.81 8.14 -1.48
C GLU A 56 -9.51 7.02 -2.49
N ILE A 57 -8.75 6.00 -2.07
CA ILE A 57 -8.40 4.84 -2.90
C ILE A 57 -9.42 3.70 -2.72
N TRP A 58 -9.86 3.46 -1.48
CA TRP A 58 -10.66 2.30 -1.09
C TRP A 58 -12.09 2.62 -0.64
N GLU A 59 -12.54 3.87 -0.75
CA GLU A 59 -13.85 4.35 -0.29
C GLU A 59 -14.01 4.27 1.24
N ASP A 60 -15.23 4.46 1.76
CA ASP A 60 -15.50 4.65 3.20
C ASP A 60 -15.18 3.42 4.06
N ASP A 61 -15.07 2.23 3.46
CA ASP A 61 -14.88 0.95 4.12
C ASP A 61 -13.42 0.45 4.11
N ALA A 62 -12.46 1.33 3.78
CA ALA A 62 -11.03 1.00 3.69
C ALA A 62 -10.47 0.28 4.94
N MET A 63 -11.05 0.56 6.10
CA MET A 63 -10.65 -0.02 7.39
C MET A 63 -11.53 -1.19 7.85
N ASP A 64 -12.56 -1.54 7.08
CA ASP A 64 -13.48 -2.62 7.40
C ASP A 64 -13.08 -3.92 6.68
N PHE A 65 -13.32 -5.04 7.35
CA PHE A 65 -13.06 -6.37 6.80
C PHE A 65 -14.25 -6.86 5.98
N GLN A 66 -14.02 -7.24 4.73
CA GLN A 66 -15.08 -7.73 3.81
C GLN A 66 -14.83 -9.16 3.28
N SER A 67 -15.45 -10.16 3.90
CA SER A 67 -15.38 -11.56 3.47
C SER A 67 -16.44 -12.00 2.48
#